data_AF-A0A0F8X8Y9-F1
#
_entry.id   AF-A0A0F8X8Y9-F1
#
_cell.length_a   1.000
_cell.length_b   1.000
_cell.length_c   1.000
_cell.angle_alpha   90.00
_cell.angle_beta   90.00
_cell.angle_gamma   90.00
#
_symmetry.space_group_name_H-M   'P 1'
#
loop_
_entity.id
_entity.type
_entity.pdbx_description
1 polymer ?
#
loop_
_entity_poly.entity_id
_entity_poly.type
_entity_poly.pdbx_seq_one_letter_code
_entity_poly.pdbx_strand_id
1 'polypeptide(L)'
;PPDPPKVGRGAKFKCLACGQVAQDQHIKDEGMAGRMGAQLMAIVAEGNRRRVYVAPTSEHAAIAKSAKPKWAPTEELAYAPRALWCTLYGLKTFGDLFTDRQLVALTTFSDLVQEARTQVERDALAAGLSTERATAYADAVATYLAFVVDRCADFNCSLARWVQSNEKIMNLFARQAIPMVWDFGEANILHDTVGGWSTCLDYLTRCLRVSIVHSTAIGTVLQADAAADHMTDGKMIVSTDPPYYDNIGYADLSDFFYVWLRRTLNVAYPDILSTLLVPKTAELVATPYRFNGDKSKAESFFETGLRATFARIHSMIPPDYPATIYYAFKQSELKNEGLVSTGWETIQDLTQRTAQEITGVVKREIDRALA
;
A
#
# COMPACT_ATOMS: atom_id res chain seq x y z
N PRO A 1 -9.18 -31.41 -6.43
CA PRO A 1 -9.25 -31.90 -7.84
C PRO A 1 -7.83 -32.08 -8.36
N PRO A 2 -7.58 -32.97 -9.35
CA PRO A 2 -6.25 -33.14 -9.93
C PRO A 2 -5.81 -31.87 -10.69
N ASP A 3 -6.70 -31.30 -11.50
CA ASP A 3 -6.48 -30.03 -12.20
C ASP A 3 -6.98 -28.83 -11.40
N PRO A 4 -6.32 -27.65 -11.48
CA PRO A 4 -6.86 -26.41 -10.95
C PRO A 4 -8.08 -25.94 -11.77
N PRO A 5 -9.12 -25.34 -11.15
CA PRO A 5 -10.30 -24.88 -11.87
C PRO A 5 -10.03 -23.69 -12.80
N LYS A 6 -8.91 -22.98 -12.66
CA LYS A 6 -8.59 -21.77 -13.43
C LYS A 6 -7.99 -22.14 -14.79
N VAL A 7 -8.70 -21.80 -15.87
CA VAL A 7 -8.35 -22.21 -17.25
C VAL A 7 -7.79 -21.07 -18.12
N GLY A 8 -7.48 -19.91 -17.53
CA GLY A 8 -6.83 -18.81 -18.27
C GLY A 8 -6.67 -17.50 -17.50
N ARG A 9 -6.35 -16.44 -18.26
CA ARG A 9 -6.34 -15.04 -17.77
C ARG A 9 -7.77 -14.53 -17.58
N GLY A 10 -7.98 -13.72 -16.54
CA GLY A 10 -9.30 -13.23 -16.14
C GLY A 10 -10.03 -14.19 -15.20
N ALA A 11 -11.34 -14.00 -15.08
CA ALA A 11 -12.26 -14.80 -14.27
C ALA A 11 -12.77 -16.04 -15.03
N LYS A 12 -11.83 -16.82 -15.60
CA LYS A 12 -12.14 -18.00 -16.43
C LYS A 12 -11.95 -19.29 -15.64
N PHE A 13 -13.07 -19.86 -15.18
CA PHE A 13 -13.09 -21.02 -14.28
C PHE A 13 -13.95 -22.16 -14.80
N LYS A 14 -13.43 -23.38 -14.72
CA LYS A 14 -14.16 -24.62 -14.89
C LYS A 14 -14.84 -25.00 -13.56
N CYS A 15 -16.17 -25.08 -13.57
CA CYS A 15 -16.95 -25.49 -12.41
C CYS A 15 -16.58 -26.93 -11.98
N LEU A 16 -16.27 -27.11 -10.69
CA LEU A 16 -15.85 -28.41 -10.15
C LEU A 16 -16.99 -29.44 -10.07
N ALA A 17 -18.26 -29.02 -10.14
CA ALA A 17 -19.42 -29.90 -10.08
C ALA A 17 -19.91 -30.35 -11.46
N CYS A 18 -20.08 -29.42 -12.41
CA CYS A 18 -20.65 -29.71 -13.73
C CYS A 18 -19.65 -29.64 -14.91
N GLY A 19 -18.39 -29.24 -14.66
CA GLY A 19 -17.36 -29.16 -15.69
C GLY A 19 -17.51 -28.03 -16.73
N GLN A 20 -18.59 -27.24 -16.68
CA GLN A 20 -18.79 -26.07 -17.55
C GLN A 20 -17.80 -24.95 -17.22
N VAL A 21 -17.44 -24.12 -18.22
CA VAL A 21 -16.58 -22.95 -18.02
C VAL A 21 -17.43 -21.70 -17.87
N ALA A 22 -17.32 -21.05 -16.71
CA ALA A 22 -17.93 -19.74 -16.47
C ALA A 22 -17.23 -18.66 -17.32
N GLN A 23 -18.03 -17.79 -17.93
CA GLN A 23 -17.52 -16.70 -18.77
C GLN A 23 -17.04 -15.53 -17.91
N ASP A 24 -15.93 -14.93 -18.32
CA ASP A 24 -15.28 -13.80 -17.64
C ASP A 24 -16.23 -12.60 -17.44
N GLN A 25 -17.16 -12.36 -18.38
CA GLN A 25 -18.17 -11.33 -18.23
C GLN A 25 -19.25 -11.70 -17.21
N HIS A 26 -19.78 -12.93 -17.26
CA HIS A 26 -20.79 -13.40 -16.30
C HIS A 26 -20.31 -13.26 -14.85
N ILE A 27 -19.05 -13.62 -14.55
CA ILE A 27 -18.51 -13.46 -13.19
C ILE A 27 -18.44 -11.98 -12.75
N LYS A 28 -18.17 -11.05 -13.68
CA LYS A 28 -18.25 -9.60 -13.40
C LYS A 28 -19.70 -9.16 -13.18
N ASP A 29 -20.64 -9.64 -14.00
CA ASP A 29 -22.07 -9.31 -13.87
C ASP A 29 -22.64 -9.79 -12.54
N GLU A 30 -22.27 -10.99 -12.08
CA GLU A 30 -22.63 -11.52 -10.76
C GLU A 30 -22.02 -10.70 -9.61
N GLY A 31 -20.73 -10.34 -9.71
CA GLY A 31 -20.04 -9.53 -8.72
C GLY A 31 -20.60 -8.10 -8.62
N MET A 32 -20.75 -7.42 -9.77
CA MET A 32 -21.32 -6.08 -9.86
C MET A 32 -22.78 -5.99 -9.38
N ALA A 33 -23.50 -7.11 -9.42
CA ALA A 33 -24.85 -7.24 -8.87
C ALA A 33 -24.89 -7.83 -7.43
N GLY A 34 -23.76 -7.88 -6.73
CA GLY A 34 -23.68 -8.24 -5.31
C GLY A 34 -23.92 -9.72 -4.99
N ARG A 35 -23.79 -10.64 -5.96
CA ARG A 35 -24.04 -12.08 -5.78
C ARG A 35 -22.79 -12.92 -5.51
N MET A 36 -21.60 -12.29 -5.53
CA MET A 36 -20.37 -12.91 -5.05
C MET A 36 -20.26 -12.88 -3.52
N GLY A 37 -19.62 -13.88 -2.92
CA GLY A 37 -19.40 -13.95 -1.47
C GLY A 37 -18.47 -15.09 -1.07
N ALA A 38 -17.99 -15.06 0.18
CA ALA A 38 -17.01 -16.02 0.68
C ALA A 38 -17.62 -17.38 1.07
N GLN A 39 -16.89 -18.44 0.77
CA GLN A 39 -17.10 -19.80 1.27
C GLN A 39 -15.85 -20.27 2.00
N LEU A 40 -16.00 -20.75 3.24
CA LEU A 40 -14.91 -21.37 3.98
C LEU A 40 -14.58 -22.72 3.31
N MET A 41 -13.35 -22.87 2.81
CA MET A 41 -12.92 -24.05 2.04
C MET A 41 -12.10 -25.06 2.86
N ALA A 42 -11.26 -24.56 3.75
CA ALA A 42 -10.40 -25.34 4.63
C ALA A 42 -10.07 -24.55 5.89
N ILE A 43 -9.73 -25.24 6.97
CA ILE A 43 -9.13 -24.67 8.16
C ILE A 43 -7.70 -25.20 8.25
N VAL A 44 -6.72 -24.30 8.40
CA VAL A 44 -5.32 -24.66 8.58
C VAL A 44 -4.98 -24.60 10.06
N ALA A 45 -4.78 -25.76 10.67
CA ALA A 45 -4.39 -25.92 12.06
C ALA A 45 -2.89 -26.17 12.19
N GLU A 46 -2.33 -25.85 13.36
CA GLU A 46 -1.00 -26.32 13.75
C GLU A 46 -1.02 -27.82 14.06
N GLY A 47 0.09 -28.51 13.78
CA GLY A 47 0.32 -29.89 14.18
C GLY A 47 1.82 -30.14 14.39
N ASN A 48 2.17 -31.34 14.86
CA ASN A 48 3.56 -31.67 15.18
C ASN A 48 4.49 -31.51 13.96
N ARG A 49 5.26 -30.41 13.95
CA ARG A 49 6.24 -30.00 12.92
C ARG A 49 5.65 -29.84 11.50
N ARG A 50 4.34 -29.67 11.36
CA ARG A 50 3.63 -29.45 10.08
C ARG A 50 2.28 -28.76 10.29
N ARG A 51 1.71 -28.19 9.24
CA ARG A 51 0.31 -27.76 9.24
C ARG A 51 -0.63 -28.96 8.98
N VAL A 52 -1.87 -28.84 9.42
CA VAL A 52 -2.94 -29.82 9.19
C VAL A 52 -4.12 -29.12 8.55
N TYR A 53 -4.61 -29.65 7.44
CA TYR A 53 -5.72 -29.09 6.67
C TYR A 53 -6.99 -29.88 7.00
N VAL A 54 -7.98 -29.20 7.59
CA VAL A 54 -9.23 -29.81 8.04
C VAL A 54 -10.39 -29.23 7.25
N ALA A 55 -11.32 -30.08 6.81
CA ALA A 55 -12.55 -29.64 6.16
C ALA A 55 -13.44 -28.89 7.19
N PRO A 56 -14.05 -27.75 6.83
CA PRO A 56 -14.91 -27.01 7.74
C PRO A 56 -16.24 -27.75 7.95
N THR A 57 -16.77 -27.69 9.17
CA THR A 57 -18.14 -28.10 9.48
C THR A 57 -19.13 -26.98 9.14
N SER A 58 -20.42 -27.29 9.08
CA SER A 58 -21.48 -26.29 8.95
C SER A 58 -21.44 -25.27 10.10
N GLU A 59 -21.04 -25.69 11.31
CA GLU A 59 -20.82 -24.83 12.47
C GLU A 59 -19.66 -23.86 12.25
N HIS A 60 -18.49 -24.33 11.79
CA HIS A 60 -17.37 -23.46 11.46
C HIS A 60 -17.74 -22.41 10.39
N ALA A 61 -18.54 -22.81 9.38
CA ALA A 61 -19.03 -21.90 8.35
C ALA A 61 -20.08 -20.90 8.87
N ALA A 62 -20.91 -21.28 9.85
CA ALA A 62 -21.87 -20.40 10.51
C ALA A 62 -21.18 -19.37 11.41
N ILE A 63 -20.23 -19.81 12.25
CA ILE A 63 -19.41 -18.93 13.11
C ILE A 63 -18.56 -17.97 12.24
N ALA A 64 -18.05 -18.43 11.09
CA ALA A 64 -17.35 -17.56 10.15
C ALA A 64 -18.22 -16.42 9.59
N LYS A 65 -19.56 -16.57 9.61
CA LYS A 65 -20.55 -15.60 9.11
C LYS A 65 -21.38 -14.95 10.23
N SER A 66 -21.03 -15.16 11.50
CA SER A 66 -21.77 -14.57 12.65
C SER A 66 -21.18 -13.25 13.14
N ALA A 67 -20.01 -12.84 12.64
CA ALA A 67 -19.42 -11.54 12.91
C ALA A 67 -20.31 -10.40 12.37
N LYS A 68 -20.32 -9.27 13.07
CA LYS A 68 -21.09 -8.07 12.69
C LYS A 68 -20.25 -6.82 12.97
N PRO A 69 -19.58 -6.25 11.96
CA PRO A 69 -18.80 -5.03 12.15
C PRO A 69 -19.72 -3.87 12.54
N LYS A 70 -19.29 -3.07 13.52
CA LYS A 70 -19.97 -1.81 13.89
C LYS A 70 -19.63 -0.66 12.93
N TRP A 71 -18.56 -0.82 12.16
CA TRP A 71 -18.03 0.15 11.20
C TRP A 71 -17.22 -0.58 10.13
N ALA A 72 -17.20 -0.02 8.93
CA ALA A 72 -16.29 -0.34 7.84
C ALA A 72 -15.95 0.98 7.13
N PRO A 73 -14.80 1.10 6.44
CA PRO A 73 -14.50 2.27 5.64
C PRO A 73 -15.41 2.28 4.40
N THR A 74 -16.24 3.32 4.28
CA THR A 74 -17.30 3.46 3.26
C THR A 74 -16.86 4.22 2.02
N GLU A 75 -15.66 4.78 2.04
CA GLU A 75 -15.06 5.54 0.96
C GLU A 75 -14.85 4.65 -0.29
N GLU A 76 -15.12 5.21 -1.48
CA GLU A 76 -15.01 4.48 -2.75
C GLU A 76 -13.55 4.29 -3.19
N LEU A 77 -13.28 3.13 -3.80
CA LEU A 77 -12.04 2.80 -4.47
C LEU A 77 -11.89 3.65 -5.74
N ALA A 78 -10.75 4.31 -5.91
CA ALA A 78 -10.48 5.16 -7.06
C ALA A 78 -10.63 4.42 -8.41
N TYR A 79 -11.05 5.14 -9.46
CA TYR A 79 -11.09 4.58 -10.82
C TYR A 79 -9.68 4.45 -11.41
N ALA A 80 -8.95 3.42 -10.97
CA ALA A 80 -7.60 3.12 -11.42
C ALA A 80 -7.55 1.82 -12.25
N PRO A 81 -8.00 1.81 -13.53
CA PRO A 81 -8.22 0.60 -14.34
C PRO A 81 -6.97 -0.24 -14.66
N ARG A 82 -5.77 0.20 -14.24
CA ARG A 82 -4.52 -0.59 -14.31
C ARG A 82 -4.07 -1.18 -12.97
N ALA A 83 -4.64 -0.75 -11.85
CA ALA A 83 -4.20 -1.09 -10.50
C ALA A 83 -5.32 -1.68 -9.62
N LEU A 84 -6.54 -1.14 -9.66
CA LEU A 84 -7.66 -1.51 -8.77
C LEU A 84 -8.66 -2.43 -9.49
N TRP A 85 -8.22 -3.64 -9.81
CA TRP A 85 -8.97 -4.62 -10.64
C TRP A 85 -10.14 -5.31 -9.91
N CYS A 86 -10.17 -5.23 -8.58
CA CYS A 86 -11.25 -5.72 -7.72
C CYS A 86 -12.61 -5.04 -8.01
N THR A 87 -12.58 -3.78 -8.44
CA THR A 87 -13.76 -2.96 -8.78
C THR A 87 -14.66 -3.59 -9.85
N LEU A 88 -14.07 -4.34 -10.79
CA LEU A 88 -14.79 -5.06 -11.85
C LEU A 88 -15.64 -6.24 -11.35
N TYR A 89 -15.53 -6.59 -10.07
CA TYR A 89 -16.22 -7.72 -9.42
C TYR A 89 -17.09 -7.26 -8.25
N GLY A 90 -17.44 -5.98 -8.20
CA GLY A 90 -18.39 -5.42 -7.22
C GLY A 90 -17.78 -4.90 -5.92
N LEU A 91 -16.48 -5.08 -5.68
CA LEU A 91 -15.81 -4.48 -4.52
C LEU A 91 -15.55 -2.99 -4.81
N LYS A 92 -16.39 -2.09 -4.27
CA LYS A 92 -16.46 -0.67 -4.64
C LYS A 92 -15.91 0.26 -3.57
N THR A 93 -15.98 -0.14 -2.32
CA THR A 93 -15.48 0.59 -1.15
C THR A 93 -14.26 -0.09 -0.57
N PHE A 94 -13.49 0.61 0.27
CA PHE A 94 -12.42 -0.02 1.03
C PHE A 94 -12.94 -1.10 1.99
N GLY A 95 -14.18 -1.00 2.48
CA GLY A 95 -14.82 -2.00 3.33
C GLY A 95 -15.06 -3.34 2.64
N ASP A 96 -15.37 -3.33 1.34
CA ASP A 96 -15.58 -4.54 0.52
C ASP A 96 -14.29 -5.38 0.38
N LEU A 97 -13.12 -4.81 0.68
CA LEU A 97 -11.84 -5.51 0.69
C LEU A 97 -11.63 -6.40 1.91
N PHE A 98 -12.62 -6.57 2.79
CA PHE A 98 -12.49 -7.31 4.05
C PHE A 98 -13.71 -8.21 4.32
N THR A 99 -13.53 -9.30 5.06
CA THR A 99 -14.64 -10.08 5.63
C THR A 99 -15.21 -9.39 6.87
N ASP A 100 -16.46 -9.68 7.25
CA ASP A 100 -17.06 -9.20 8.52
C ASP A 100 -16.17 -9.50 9.75
N ARG A 101 -15.46 -10.63 9.73
CA ARG A 101 -14.48 -11.02 10.76
C ARG A 101 -13.23 -10.14 10.74
N GLN A 102 -12.66 -9.90 9.56
CA GLN A 102 -11.51 -9.02 9.39
C GLN A 102 -11.86 -7.58 9.81
N LEU A 103 -13.04 -7.08 9.45
CA LEU A 103 -13.53 -5.76 9.87
C LEU A 103 -13.72 -5.67 11.38
N VAL A 104 -14.37 -6.66 12.02
CA VAL A 104 -14.49 -6.71 13.49
C VAL A 104 -13.12 -6.72 14.16
N ALA A 105 -12.17 -7.51 13.68
CA ALA A 105 -10.83 -7.58 14.23
C ALA A 105 -10.07 -6.24 14.09
N LEU A 106 -9.94 -5.71 12.87
CA LEU A 106 -9.17 -4.49 12.60
C LEU A 106 -9.79 -3.25 13.27
N THR A 107 -11.12 -3.17 13.37
CA THR A 107 -11.77 -2.10 14.15
C THR A 107 -11.49 -2.23 15.64
N THR A 108 -11.58 -3.43 16.23
CA THR A 108 -11.20 -3.63 17.64
C THR A 108 -9.75 -3.24 17.91
N PHE A 109 -8.79 -3.58 17.04
CA PHE A 109 -7.40 -3.13 17.20
C PHE A 109 -7.24 -1.61 17.02
N SER A 110 -7.92 -0.99 16.06
CA SER A 110 -7.91 0.48 15.85
C SER A 110 -8.44 1.25 17.08
N ASP A 111 -9.42 0.68 17.77
CA ASP A 111 -10.04 1.28 18.95
C ASP A 111 -9.14 1.06 20.19
N LEU A 112 -8.55 -0.14 20.34
CA LEU A 112 -7.57 -0.44 21.39
C LEU A 112 -6.29 0.41 21.31
N VAL A 113 -5.88 0.88 20.13
CA VAL A 113 -4.75 1.82 20.00
C VAL A 113 -5.06 3.18 20.63
N GLN A 114 -6.31 3.64 20.58
CA GLN A 114 -6.74 4.88 21.22
C GLN A 114 -6.83 4.73 22.75
N GLU A 115 -7.28 3.57 23.23
CA GLU A 115 -7.19 3.21 24.65
C GLU A 115 -5.73 3.16 25.13
N ALA A 116 -4.85 2.51 24.35
CA ALA A 116 -3.41 2.43 24.65
C ALA A 116 -2.74 3.81 24.66
N ARG A 117 -3.07 4.71 23.71
CA ARG A 117 -2.62 6.11 23.72
C ARG A 117 -2.98 6.78 25.04
N THR A 118 -4.26 6.70 25.43
CA THR A 118 -4.80 7.32 26.65
C THR A 118 -4.13 6.77 27.91
N GLN A 119 -3.84 5.46 27.95
CA GLN A 119 -3.06 4.87 29.03
C GLN A 119 -1.61 5.38 29.05
N VAL A 120 -0.91 5.39 27.92
CA VAL A 120 0.50 5.82 27.85
C VAL A 120 0.65 7.29 28.27
N GLU A 121 -0.29 8.16 27.90
CA GLU A 121 -0.28 9.57 28.31
C GLU A 121 -0.44 9.73 29.83
N ARG A 122 -1.42 9.01 30.42
CA ARG A 122 -1.63 8.96 31.88
C ARG A 122 -0.40 8.43 32.62
N ASP A 123 0.18 7.32 32.14
CA ASP A 123 1.28 6.64 32.81
C ASP A 123 2.60 7.42 32.65
N ALA A 124 2.77 8.18 31.56
CA ALA A 124 3.87 9.13 31.36
C ALA A 124 3.77 10.36 32.27
N LEU A 125 2.56 10.92 32.45
CA LEU A 125 2.30 11.98 33.43
C LEU A 125 2.61 11.51 34.86
N ALA A 126 2.17 10.30 35.22
CA ALA A 126 2.47 9.70 36.52
C ALA A 126 3.98 9.43 36.74
N ALA A 127 4.73 9.21 35.66
CA ALA A 127 6.20 9.11 35.67
C ALA A 127 6.93 10.48 35.70
N GLY A 128 6.20 11.60 35.75
CA GLY A 128 6.77 12.94 35.92
C GLY A 128 7.21 13.64 34.62
N LEU A 129 6.71 13.21 33.46
CA LEU A 129 6.85 14.00 32.23
C LEU A 129 5.92 15.22 32.28
N SER A 130 6.32 16.32 31.63
CA SER A 130 5.40 17.45 31.39
C SER A 130 4.32 17.03 30.39
N THR A 131 3.18 17.73 30.40
CA THR A 131 2.02 17.42 29.54
C THR A 131 2.42 17.27 28.08
N GLU A 132 3.16 18.23 27.54
CA GLU A 132 3.57 18.27 26.13
C GLU A 132 4.43 17.05 25.77
N ARG A 133 5.27 16.59 26.69
CA ARG A 133 6.12 15.40 26.51
C ARG A 133 5.35 14.09 26.71
N ALA A 134 4.36 14.06 27.60
CA ALA A 134 3.51 12.90 27.81
C ALA A 134 2.56 12.68 26.61
N THR A 135 1.92 13.74 26.12
CA THR A 135 1.09 13.74 24.91
C THR A 135 1.91 13.28 23.70
N ALA A 136 3.04 13.94 23.40
CA ALA A 136 3.87 13.57 22.24
C ALA A 136 4.46 12.16 22.32
N TYR A 137 4.74 11.64 23.53
CA TYR A 137 5.18 10.25 23.71
C TYR A 137 4.02 9.26 23.45
N ALA A 138 2.82 9.57 23.94
CA ALA A 138 1.63 8.76 23.68
C ALA A 138 1.26 8.75 22.19
N ASP A 139 1.34 9.89 21.50
CA ASP A 139 1.13 9.99 20.06
C ASP A 139 2.15 9.15 19.27
N ALA A 140 3.43 9.20 19.64
CA ALA A 140 4.47 8.38 19.01
C ALA A 140 4.23 6.87 19.22
N VAL A 141 3.83 6.44 20.42
CA VAL A 141 3.48 5.03 20.68
C VAL A 141 2.23 4.62 19.89
N ALA A 142 1.18 5.45 19.89
CA ALA A 142 -0.04 5.20 19.12
C ALA A 142 0.25 5.07 17.62
N THR A 143 1.10 5.94 17.07
CA THR A 143 1.54 5.90 15.66
C THR A 143 2.17 4.56 15.31
N TYR A 144 3.11 4.09 16.12
CA TYR A 144 3.78 2.81 15.87
C TYR A 144 2.84 1.61 16.04
N LEU A 145 1.83 1.68 16.90
CA LEU A 145 0.79 0.65 17.00
C LEU A 145 -0.20 0.71 15.83
N ALA A 146 -0.54 1.88 15.31
CA ALA A 146 -1.36 2.03 14.10
C ALA A 146 -0.66 1.44 12.86
N PHE A 147 0.67 1.59 12.74
CA PHE A 147 1.44 0.89 11.70
C PHE A 147 1.45 -0.65 11.87
N VAL A 148 1.16 -1.18 13.08
CA VAL A 148 0.86 -2.62 13.27
C VAL A 148 -0.54 -2.94 12.75
N VAL A 149 -1.54 -2.07 12.94
CA VAL A 149 -2.88 -2.22 12.33
C VAL A 149 -2.80 -2.22 10.80
N ASP A 150 -2.07 -1.29 10.18
CA ASP A 150 -1.83 -1.23 8.73
C ASP A 150 -1.23 -2.55 8.20
N ARG A 151 -0.19 -3.03 8.89
CA ARG A 151 0.48 -4.29 8.56
C ARG A 151 -0.46 -5.50 8.77
N CYS A 152 -1.34 -5.45 9.75
CA CYS A 152 -2.39 -6.45 9.90
C CYS A 152 -3.43 -6.36 8.77
N ALA A 153 -3.82 -5.17 8.30
CA ALA A 153 -4.78 -5.00 7.21
C ALA A 153 -4.24 -5.56 5.87
N ASP A 154 -2.99 -5.27 5.51
CA ASP A 154 -2.32 -5.79 4.30
C ASP A 154 -2.22 -7.33 4.28
N PHE A 155 -2.22 -7.99 5.46
CA PHE A 155 -2.24 -9.45 5.60
C PHE A 155 -3.63 -10.05 5.92
N ASN A 156 -4.64 -9.25 6.29
CA ASN A 156 -5.98 -9.70 6.70
C ASN A 156 -7.08 -8.96 5.94
N CYS A 157 -6.95 -8.88 4.63
CA CYS A 157 -8.01 -8.48 3.70
C CYS A 157 -8.57 -9.71 2.95
N SER A 158 -9.72 -9.58 2.30
CA SER A 158 -10.32 -10.61 1.43
C SER A 158 -9.51 -10.89 0.16
N LEU A 159 -8.40 -10.16 -0.01
CA LEU A 159 -7.45 -10.28 -1.13
C LEU A 159 -6.05 -10.78 -0.71
N ALA A 160 -5.83 -11.15 0.55
CA ALA A 160 -4.55 -11.67 1.04
C ALA A 160 -4.36 -13.14 0.62
N ARG A 161 -3.42 -13.41 -0.30
CA ARG A 161 -3.30 -14.70 -0.99
C ARG A 161 -2.65 -15.79 -0.14
N TRP A 162 -3.08 -17.05 -0.30
CA TRP A 162 -2.36 -18.20 0.24
C TRP A 162 -1.20 -18.61 -0.68
N VAL A 163 0.01 -18.73 -0.14
CA VAL A 163 1.21 -19.19 -0.86
C VAL A 163 1.56 -20.60 -0.40
N GLN A 164 1.17 -21.57 -1.22
CA GLN A 164 1.27 -23.01 -0.97
C GLN A 164 2.72 -23.48 -0.71
N SER A 165 3.70 -22.94 -1.43
CA SER A 165 5.12 -23.34 -1.31
C SER A 165 5.77 -23.03 0.05
N ASN A 166 5.19 -22.11 0.81
CA ASN A 166 5.60 -21.79 2.19
C ASN A 166 4.45 -22.03 3.20
N GLU A 167 3.34 -22.60 2.72
CA GLU A 167 2.07 -22.81 3.42
C GLU A 167 1.63 -21.61 4.29
N LYS A 168 1.74 -20.39 3.76
CA LYS A 168 1.46 -19.16 4.53
C LYS A 168 0.65 -18.15 3.74
N ILE A 169 -0.01 -17.25 4.47
CA ILE A 169 -0.61 -16.04 3.90
C ILE A 169 0.52 -15.11 3.43
N MET A 170 0.32 -14.47 2.28
CA MET A 170 1.11 -13.35 1.81
C MET A 170 0.19 -12.16 1.55
N ASN A 171 0.76 -10.99 1.81
CA ASN A 171 0.07 -9.72 1.80
C ASN A 171 -0.48 -9.29 0.43
N LEU A 172 -1.39 -8.32 0.45
CA LEU A 172 -2.02 -7.72 -0.72
C LEU A 172 -0.98 -7.04 -1.62
N PHE A 173 -0.17 -6.15 -1.05
CA PHE A 173 0.80 -5.34 -1.79
C PHE A 173 2.10 -6.09 -2.15
N ALA A 174 1.96 -7.32 -2.67
CA ALA A 174 3.01 -7.99 -3.42
C ALA A 174 3.29 -7.33 -4.80
N ARG A 175 2.48 -6.33 -5.19
CA ARG A 175 2.59 -5.47 -6.38
C ARG A 175 1.95 -4.11 -6.06
N GLN A 176 2.23 -3.09 -6.88
CA GLN A 176 1.60 -1.76 -6.83
C GLN A 176 0.16 -1.80 -7.41
N ALA A 177 -0.71 -2.62 -6.83
CA ALA A 177 -2.07 -2.88 -7.31
C ALA A 177 -2.92 -3.55 -6.21
N ILE A 178 -4.24 -3.42 -6.31
CA ILE A 178 -5.22 -4.23 -5.56
C ILE A 178 -5.90 -5.16 -6.60
N PRO A 179 -5.32 -6.36 -6.85
CA PRO A 179 -5.84 -7.31 -7.82
C PRO A 179 -7.02 -8.11 -7.26
N MET A 180 -7.91 -8.59 -8.13
CA MET A 180 -8.88 -9.61 -7.73
C MET A 180 -8.18 -10.97 -7.57
N VAL A 181 -8.32 -11.58 -6.39
CA VAL A 181 -7.99 -12.99 -6.12
C VAL A 181 -9.29 -13.79 -5.88
N TRP A 182 -9.17 -15.12 -5.90
CA TRP A 182 -10.33 -16.04 -5.92
C TRP A 182 -10.30 -17.02 -4.75
N ASP A 183 -9.11 -17.16 -4.17
CA ASP A 183 -8.78 -17.86 -2.96
C ASP A 183 -7.89 -16.91 -2.12
N PHE A 184 -8.30 -16.66 -0.87
CA PHE A 184 -7.57 -15.85 0.09
C PHE A 184 -7.43 -16.62 1.41
N GLY A 185 -6.43 -16.27 2.21
CA GLY A 185 -6.26 -16.76 3.56
C GLY A 185 -6.55 -15.66 4.56
N GLU A 186 -7.27 -15.99 5.64
CA GLU A 186 -7.49 -15.10 6.77
C GLU A 186 -6.60 -15.57 7.93
N ALA A 187 -5.75 -14.70 8.47
CA ALA A 187 -4.86 -15.09 9.56
C ALA A 187 -5.64 -15.14 10.88
N ASN A 188 -5.22 -16.00 11.80
CA ASN A 188 -5.63 -15.84 13.19
C ASN A 188 -4.83 -14.66 13.77
N ILE A 189 -5.41 -13.47 13.72
CA ILE A 189 -4.79 -12.21 14.16
C ILE A 189 -4.32 -12.24 15.63
N LEU A 190 -4.88 -13.12 16.46
CA LEU A 190 -4.54 -13.29 17.87
C LEU A 190 -3.41 -14.31 18.13
N HIS A 191 -2.94 -15.02 17.10
CA HIS A 191 -1.87 -16.03 17.22
C HIS A 191 -0.55 -15.55 16.62
N ASP A 192 0.55 -16.19 17.02
CA ASP A 192 1.85 -15.96 16.41
C ASP A 192 1.94 -16.67 15.06
N THR A 193 1.64 -15.92 14.00
CA THR A 193 1.57 -16.37 12.61
C THR A 193 1.78 -15.19 11.67
N VAL A 194 2.07 -15.45 10.40
CA VAL A 194 2.18 -14.40 9.38
C VAL A 194 0.81 -13.73 9.20
N GLY A 195 0.72 -12.44 9.52
CA GLY A 195 -0.53 -11.67 9.61
C GLY A 195 -1.12 -11.57 11.03
N GLY A 196 -0.54 -12.26 12.01
CA GLY A 196 -0.84 -12.14 13.44
C GLY A 196 -0.27 -10.87 14.07
N TRP A 197 -0.97 -10.32 15.06
CA TRP A 197 -0.60 -9.07 15.74
C TRP A 197 0.80 -9.13 16.37
N SER A 198 1.13 -10.23 17.06
CA SER A 198 2.45 -10.44 17.68
C SER A 198 3.57 -10.39 16.65
N THR A 199 3.41 -11.09 15.53
CA THR A 199 4.37 -11.13 14.44
C THR A 199 4.50 -9.77 13.74
N CYS A 200 3.40 -9.06 13.51
CA CYS A 200 3.43 -7.71 12.94
C CYS A 200 4.14 -6.69 13.85
N LEU A 201 3.90 -6.75 15.16
CA LEU A 201 4.56 -5.93 16.19
C LEU A 201 6.06 -6.26 16.34
N ASP A 202 6.43 -7.55 16.31
CA ASP A 202 7.83 -7.99 16.34
C ASP A 202 8.62 -7.47 15.11
N TYR A 203 8.05 -7.58 13.90
CA TYR A 203 8.68 -7.00 12.70
C TYR A 203 8.89 -5.48 12.84
N LEU A 204 7.87 -4.74 13.30
CA LEU A 204 7.96 -3.28 13.45
C LEU A 204 8.99 -2.88 14.53
N THR A 205 8.96 -3.53 15.69
CA THR A 205 9.91 -3.22 16.79
C THR A 205 11.35 -3.62 16.45
N ARG A 206 11.57 -4.64 15.61
CA ARG A 206 12.89 -4.95 15.03
C ARG A 206 13.38 -3.82 14.12
N CYS A 207 12.53 -3.29 13.24
CA CYS A 207 12.87 -2.13 12.41
C CYS A 207 13.26 -0.92 13.28
N LEU A 208 12.45 -0.58 14.30
CA LEU A 208 12.77 0.53 15.21
C LEU A 208 14.10 0.34 15.95
N ARG A 209 14.38 -0.87 16.47
CA ARG A 209 15.66 -1.17 17.13
C ARG A 209 16.86 -0.96 16.21
N VAL A 210 16.75 -1.35 14.93
CA VAL A 210 17.83 -1.13 13.95
C VAL A 210 17.97 0.36 13.61
N SER A 211 16.88 1.07 13.33
CA SER A 211 16.94 2.49 12.94
C SER A 211 17.44 3.41 14.06
N ILE A 212 17.01 3.19 15.31
CA ILE A 212 17.32 4.08 16.44
C ILE A 212 18.78 3.91 16.92
N VAL A 213 19.32 2.68 16.91
CA VAL A 213 20.66 2.39 17.47
C VAL A 213 21.81 2.93 16.62
N HIS A 214 21.61 3.16 15.31
CA HIS A 214 22.69 3.51 14.38
C HIS A 214 22.76 5.00 14.00
N SER A 215 21.80 5.85 14.39
CA SER A 215 21.81 7.27 14.04
C SER A 215 22.23 8.16 15.21
N THR A 216 23.47 8.62 15.18
CA THR A 216 23.97 9.74 16.01
C THR A 216 23.77 11.11 15.34
N ALA A 217 23.35 11.14 14.08
CA ALA A 217 23.08 12.36 13.34
C ALA A 217 21.67 12.90 13.65
N ILE A 218 21.56 14.22 13.80
CA ILE A 218 20.28 14.94 13.84
C ILE A 218 19.87 15.26 12.40
N GLY A 219 18.64 14.90 12.03
CA GLY A 219 18.05 15.22 10.73
C GLY A 219 16.75 16.02 10.88
N THR A 220 16.48 16.89 9.92
CA THR A 220 15.21 17.64 9.81
C THR A 220 14.31 16.97 8.78
N VAL A 221 13.03 16.81 9.11
CA VAL A 221 12.00 16.32 8.19
C VAL A 221 10.98 17.45 7.98
N LEU A 222 10.57 17.66 6.73
CA LEU A 222 9.57 18.66 6.35
C LEU A 222 8.59 18.04 5.35
N GLN A 223 7.29 18.25 5.57
CA GLN A 223 6.26 17.99 4.57
C GLN A 223 6.12 19.22 3.68
N ALA A 224 6.56 19.12 2.43
CA ALA A 224 6.53 20.18 1.42
C ALA A 224 6.32 19.55 0.03
N ASP A 225 5.86 20.34 -0.94
CA ASP A 225 5.94 19.95 -2.35
C ASP A 225 7.42 20.06 -2.78
N ALA A 226 7.92 19.21 -3.67
CA ALA A 226 9.31 19.29 -4.11
C ALA A 226 9.61 20.57 -4.92
N ALA A 227 8.58 21.34 -5.32
CA ALA A 227 8.70 22.60 -6.05
C ALA A 227 8.72 23.88 -5.17
N ALA A 228 7.97 24.00 -4.06
CA ALA A 228 7.66 25.29 -3.36
C ALA A 228 7.39 25.44 -1.70
N ASP A 229 7.63 26.83 -1.71
CA ASP A 229 9.00 27.38 -1.61
C ASP A 229 9.27 27.78 -0.16
N HIS A 230 10.38 27.24 0.35
CA HIS A 230 10.25 26.34 1.50
C HIS A 230 11.56 26.13 2.28
N MET A 231 12.72 26.37 1.67
CA MET A 231 14.06 26.16 2.26
C MET A 231 14.87 27.44 2.13
N THR A 232 15.33 27.99 3.25
CA THR A 232 16.05 29.27 3.31
C THR A 232 17.54 29.09 3.02
N ASP A 233 18.01 29.64 1.89
CA ASP A 233 19.39 29.99 1.51
C ASP A 233 20.51 28.92 1.58
N GLY A 234 20.22 27.72 2.08
CA GLY A 234 21.19 26.63 2.18
C GLY A 234 21.44 25.92 0.85
N LYS A 235 22.70 25.91 0.39
CA LYS A 235 23.13 24.97 -0.67
C LYS A 235 23.20 23.55 -0.12
N MET A 236 22.63 22.59 -0.82
CA MET A 236 22.45 21.20 -0.36
C MET A 236 22.88 20.19 -1.43
N ILE A 237 23.46 19.08 -1.00
CA ILE A 237 23.63 17.89 -1.86
C ILE A 237 22.29 17.15 -1.88
N VAL A 238 21.82 16.78 -3.08
CA VAL A 238 20.51 16.14 -3.26
C VAL A 238 20.65 14.68 -3.70
N SER A 239 19.94 13.79 -3.03
CA SER A 239 19.77 12.38 -3.39
C SER A 239 18.26 12.08 -3.39
N THR A 240 17.70 11.68 -4.54
CA THR A 240 16.23 11.60 -4.73
C THR A 240 15.79 10.47 -5.67
N ASP A 241 14.54 10.03 -5.51
CA ASP A 241 13.86 8.98 -6.28
C ASP A 241 12.48 9.53 -6.72
N PRO A 242 12.38 10.26 -7.85
CA PRO A 242 11.18 10.97 -8.26
C PRO A 242 10.04 10.05 -8.74
N PRO A 243 8.78 10.54 -8.78
CA PRO A 243 7.61 9.73 -9.15
C PRO A 243 7.69 9.05 -10.52
N TYR A 244 7.18 7.82 -10.59
CA TYR A 244 7.40 6.86 -11.68
C TYR A 244 6.44 7.03 -12.88
N TYR A 245 6.29 8.26 -13.38
CA TYR A 245 5.45 8.63 -14.52
C TYR A 245 3.99 8.17 -14.38
N ASP A 246 3.62 7.05 -15.01
CA ASP A 246 2.28 6.48 -15.03
C ASP A 246 2.22 5.05 -14.43
N ASN A 247 3.36 4.54 -13.93
CA ASN A 247 3.49 3.16 -13.44
C ASN A 247 2.84 2.91 -12.08
N ILE A 248 2.78 3.92 -11.22
CA ILE A 248 2.32 3.82 -9.83
C ILE A 248 1.45 5.05 -9.53
N GLY A 249 0.18 4.83 -9.19
CA GLY A 249 -0.66 5.83 -8.52
C GLY A 249 -0.53 5.62 -7.02
N TYR A 250 0.43 6.30 -6.39
CA TYR A 250 0.69 6.20 -4.95
C TYR A 250 -0.52 6.64 -4.15
N ALA A 251 -1.13 7.78 -4.52
CA ALA A 251 -2.21 8.39 -3.75
C ALA A 251 -3.51 7.56 -3.82
N ASP A 252 -3.76 6.84 -4.91
CA ASP A 252 -4.90 5.93 -5.08
C ASP A 252 -4.70 4.58 -4.37
N LEU A 253 -3.45 4.18 -4.11
CA LEU A 253 -3.12 2.95 -3.37
C LEU A 253 -2.95 3.19 -1.86
N SER A 254 -2.45 4.37 -1.46
CA SER A 254 -2.26 4.73 -0.05
C SER A 254 -3.56 4.87 0.73
N ASP A 255 -4.68 5.15 0.04
CA ASP A 255 -5.99 5.22 0.66
C ASP A 255 -6.38 3.95 1.42
N PHE A 256 -5.90 2.78 0.98
CA PHE A 256 -6.09 1.50 1.69
C PHE A 256 -5.60 1.56 3.14
N PHE A 257 -4.50 2.25 3.40
CA PHE A 257 -3.95 2.47 4.75
C PHE A 257 -4.55 3.72 5.39
N TYR A 258 -4.77 4.78 4.60
CA TYR A 258 -5.28 6.07 5.10
C TYR A 258 -6.61 5.92 5.85
N VAL A 259 -7.54 5.08 5.39
CA VAL A 259 -8.82 4.88 6.09
C VAL A 259 -8.65 4.25 7.48
N TRP A 260 -7.64 3.39 7.68
CA TRP A 260 -7.33 2.79 8.99
C TRP A 260 -6.52 3.75 9.87
N LEU A 261 -5.50 4.41 9.31
CA LEU A 261 -4.73 5.46 9.98
C LEU A 261 -5.65 6.59 10.47
N ARG A 262 -6.58 7.05 9.63
CA ARG A 262 -7.58 8.06 9.97
C ARG A 262 -8.50 7.61 11.10
N ARG A 263 -9.03 6.38 11.07
CA ARG A 263 -9.80 5.84 12.20
C ARG A 263 -8.97 5.84 13.50
N THR A 264 -7.71 5.44 13.41
CA THR A 264 -6.87 5.11 14.57
C THR A 264 -6.20 6.33 15.20
N LEU A 265 -5.81 7.33 14.40
CA LEU A 265 -4.91 8.42 14.80
C LEU A 265 -5.49 9.83 14.64
N ASN A 266 -6.73 10.02 14.19
CA ASN A 266 -7.31 11.36 14.02
C ASN A 266 -7.37 12.20 15.33
N VAL A 267 -7.28 11.56 16.51
CA VAL A 267 -7.12 12.26 17.80
C VAL A 267 -5.70 12.82 17.99
N ALA A 268 -4.67 12.14 17.47
CA ALA A 268 -3.27 12.54 17.55
C ALA A 268 -2.88 13.54 16.44
N TYR A 269 -3.39 13.34 15.22
CA TYR A 269 -3.03 14.13 14.03
C TYR A 269 -4.27 14.59 13.25
N PRO A 270 -5.17 15.39 13.86
CA PRO A 270 -6.40 15.83 13.21
C PRO A 270 -6.16 16.61 11.92
N ASP A 271 -5.09 17.41 11.84
CA ASP A 271 -4.77 18.20 10.64
C ASP A 271 -4.35 17.31 9.45
N ILE A 272 -3.51 16.29 9.72
CA ILE A 272 -2.98 15.35 8.71
C ILE A 272 -4.08 14.37 8.24
N LEU A 273 -5.01 14.02 9.14
CA LEU A 273 -6.06 13.03 8.91
C LEU A 273 -7.45 13.65 8.69
N SER A 274 -7.46 14.95 8.39
CA SER A 274 -8.66 15.79 8.24
C SER A 274 -9.56 15.37 7.07
N THR A 275 -8.96 15.08 5.90
CA THR A 275 -9.68 14.68 4.68
C THR A 275 -10.22 13.25 4.76
N LEU A 276 -11.17 12.88 3.89
CA LEU A 276 -11.70 11.50 3.86
C LEU A 276 -10.73 10.49 3.22
N LEU A 277 -9.99 10.94 2.20
CA LEU A 277 -8.96 10.21 1.45
C LEU A 277 -7.74 11.14 1.24
N VAL A 278 -6.58 10.62 0.83
CA VAL A 278 -5.39 11.48 0.64
C VAL A 278 -5.56 12.42 -0.57
N PRO A 279 -4.95 13.62 -0.56
CA PRO A 279 -4.99 14.56 -1.69
C PRO A 279 -4.50 13.94 -3.01
N LYS A 280 -5.31 14.05 -4.07
CA LYS A 280 -5.02 13.51 -5.41
C LYS A 280 -4.45 14.54 -6.37
N THR A 281 -4.80 15.82 -6.23
CA THR A 281 -4.48 16.86 -7.23
C THR A 281 -2.98 17.21 -7.28
N ALA A 282 -2.26 17.05 -6.16
CA ALA A 282 -0.83 17.35 -6.05
C ALA A 282 0.08 16.15 -6.40
N GLU A 283 -0.48 14.98 -6.70
CA GLU A 283 0.31 13.80 -7.05
C GLU A 283 0.85 13.94 -8.49
N LEU A 284 2.17 14.03 -8.64
CA LEU A 284 2.85 14.17 -9.92
C LEU A 284 2.86 12.84 -10.71
N VAL A 285 1.77 12.53 -11.41
CA VAL A 285 1.63 11.32 -12.24
C VAL A 285 1.05 11.60 -13.63
N ALA A 286 1.63 10.97 -14.66
CA ALA A 286 1.22 11.05 -16.07
C ALA A 286 0.04 10.09 -16.40
N THR A 287 -0.97 10.06 -15.53
CA THR A 287 -2.03 9.03 -15.56
C THR A 287 -3.35 9.56 -16.17
N PRO A 288 -3.75 9.17 -17.40
CA PRO A 288 -4.78 9.88 -18.16
C PRO A 288 -6.17 9.98 -17.51
N TYR A 289 -6.60 9.00 -16.71
CA TYR A 289 -7.92 9.06 -16.06
C TYR A 289 -8.02 10.19 -15.01
N ARG A 290 -6.90 10.67 -14.49
CA ARG A 290 -6.83 11.85 -13.60
C ARG A 290 -7.04 13.17 -14.36
N PHE A 291 -7.04 13.12 -15.70
CA PHE A 291 -7.18 14.25 -16.62
C PHE A 291 -8.34 14.02 -17.60
N ASN A 292 -9.43 13.38 -17.15
CA ASN A 292 -10.63 13.06 -17.95
C ASN A 292 -10.35 12.18 -19.20
N GLY A 293 -9.28 11.37 -19.17
CA GLY A 293 -8.83 10.55 -20.29
C GLY A 293 -7.87 11.27 -21.25
N ASP A 294 -7.61 12.55 -21.05
CA ASP A 294 -6.66 13.33 -21.86
C ASP A 294 -5.22 12.93 -21.53
N LYS A 295 -4.63 12.12 -22.41
CA LYS A 295 -3.25 11.66 -22.28
C LYS A 295 -2.27 12.84 -22.28
N SER A 296 -2.36 13.74 -23.27
CA SER A 296 -1.39 14.83 -23.44
C SER A 296 -1.40 15.84 -22.29
N LYS A 297 -2.55 16.09 -21.65
CA LYS A 297 -2.60 16.87 -20.39
C LYS A 297 -1.88 16.17 -19.24
N ALA A 298 -2.03 14.85 -19.11
CA ALA A 298 -1.37 14.08 -18.06
C ALA A 298 0.16 14.08 -18.23
N GLU A 299 0.64 13.88 -19.47
CA GLU A 299 2.07 13.95 -19.81
C GLU A 299 2.63 15.35 -19.55
N SER A 300 1.96 16.40 -20.07
CA SER A 300 2.38 17.79 -19.89
C SER A 300 2.39 18.24 -18.42
N PHE A 301 1.42 17.79 -17.60
CA PHE A 301 1.40 18.06 -16.15
C PHE A 301 2.62 17.44 -15.46
N PHE A 302 2.90 16.17 -15.73
CA PHE A 302 4.06 15.48 -15.16
C PHE A 302 5.37 16.15 -15.57
N GLU A 303 5.57 16.40 -16.86
CA GLU A 303 6.80 17.00 -17.39
C GLU A 303 7.02 18.42 -16.85
N THR A 304 5.95 19.20 -16.68
CA THR A 304 6.04 20.58 -16.15
C THR A 304 6.40 20.57 -14.66
N GLY A 305 5.74 19.76 -13.84
CA GLY A 305 6.04 19.66 -12.41
C GLY A 305 7.43 19.06 -12.14
N LEU A 306 7.84 18.07 -12.93
CA LEU A 306 9.19 17.49 -12.83
C LEU A 306 10.26 18.48 -13.27
N ARG A 307 10.01 19.27 -14.32
CA ARG A 307 10.89 20.38 -14.77
C ARG A 307 11.04 21.47 -13.72
N ALA A 308 9.95 21.85 -13.05
CA ALA A 308 9.99 22.80 -11.94
C ALA A 308 10.81 22.24 -10.75
N THR A 309 10.56 20.98 -10.38
CA THR A 309 11.28 20.27 -9.30
C THR A 309 12.78 20.20 -9.59
N PHE A 310 13.20 19.82 -10.81
CA PHE A 310 14.62 19.75 -11.16
C PHE A 310 15.27 21.13 -11.31
N ALA A 311 14.56 22.15 -11.78
CA ALA A 311 15.08 23.53 -11.76
C ALA A 311 15.36 24.02 -10.34
N ARG A 312 14.52 23.65 -9.36
CA ARG A 312 14.74 23.91 -7.93
C ARG A 312 15.92 23.09 -7.36
N ILE A 313 15.98 21.79 -7.66
CA ILE A 313 17.12 20.93 -7.25
C ILE A 313 18.44 21.51 -7.78
N HIS A 314 18.45 21.98 -9.02
CA HIS A 314 19.60 22.64 -9.63
C HIS A 314 20.02 23.93 -8.90
N SER A 315 19.08 24.81 -8.53
CA SER A 315 19.42 26.06 -7.81
C SER A 315 19.92 25.83 -6.39
N MET A 316 19.52 24.72 -5.74
CA MET A 316 19.98 24.34 -4.40
C MET A 316 21.36 23.67 -4.39
N ILE A 317 21.86 23.13 -5.51
CA ILE A 317 23.12 22.35 -5.51
C ILE A 317 24.37 23.25 -5.62
N PRO A 318 25.43 23.00 -4.82
CA PRO A 318 26.73 23.62 -5.03
C PRO A 318 27.43 23.05 -6.28
N PRO A 319 28.03 23.88 -7.17
CA PRO A 319 28.54 23.44 -8.48
C PRO A 319 29.53 22.28 -8.46
N ASP A 320 30.30 22.13 -7.39
CA ASP A 320 31.34 21.11 -7.25
C ASP A 320 30.80 19.72 -6.83
N TYR A 321 29.47 19.57 -6.66
CA TYR A 321 28.84 18.36 -6.14
C TYR A 321 27.69 17.86 -7.06
N PRO A 322 27.61 16.55 -7.34
CA PRO A 322 26.55 16.01 -8.20
C PRO A 322 25.21 15.85 -7.46
N ALA A 323 24.12 15.94 -8.22
CA ALA A 323 22.84 15.34 -7.81
C ALA A 323 22.93 13.81 -7.94
N THR A 324 22.29 13.07 -7.04
CA THR A 324 22.01 11.64 -7.24
C THR A 324 20.52 11.45 -7.49
N ILE A 325 20.17 10.88 -8.64
CA ILE A 325 18.79 10.66 -9.07
C ILE A 325 18.63 9.17 -9.40
N TYR A 326 17.74 8.49 -8.68
CA TYR A 326 17.37 7.10 -8.94
C TYR A 326 16.10 7.08 -9.79
N TYR A 327 16.09 6.33 -10.89
CA TYR A 327 14.88 6.17 -11.71
C TYR A 327 14.90 4.81 -12.41
N ALA A 328 13.80 4.07 -12.34
CA ALA A 328 13.67 2.76 -13.00
C ALA A 328 12.44 2.68 -13.90
N PHE A 329 12.68 2.36 -15.17
CA PHE A 329 11.68 2.13 -16.21
C PHE A 329 11.81 0.68 -16.74
N LYS A 330 10.83 0.14 -17.48
CA LYS A 330 10.96 -1.22 -18.01
C LYS A 330 11.62 -1.20 -19.37
N GLN A 331 12.68 -1.97 -19.54
CA GLN A 331 13.40 -2.11 -20.81
C GLN A 331 12.51 -2.62 -21.97
N SER A 332 11.34 -3.20 -21.69
CA SER A 332 10.31 -3.54 -22.69
C SER A 332 9.65 -2.32 -23.34
N GLU A 333 9.57 -1.19 -22.65
CA GLU A 333 8.97 0.05 -23.17
C GLU A 333 9.80 0.60 -24.35
N LEU A 334 11.13 0.44 -24.32
CA LEU A 334 12.04 0.79 -25.42
C LEU A 334 11.84 -0.01 -26.72
N LYS A 335 11.16 -1.18 -26.68
CA LYS A 335 11.17 -2.16 -27.78
C LYS A 335 9.98 -2.09 -28.73
N ASN A 336 8.90 -1.40 -28.36
CA ASN A 336 7.63 -1.54 -29.11
C ASN A 336 7.32 -0.39 -30.09
N GLU A 337 7.74 0.85 -29.84
CA GLU A 337 7.33 2.01 -30.68
C GLU A 337 8.47 2.97 -31.06
N GLY A 338 9.73 2.66 -30.74
CA GLY A 338 10.89 3.54 -30.99
C GLY A 338 10.95 4.79 -30.11
N LEU A 339 9.86 5.12 -29.42
CA LEU A 339 9.82 6.05 -28.29
C LEU A 339 10.71 5.52 -27.16
N VAL A 340 11.68 6.31 -26.73
CA VAL A 340 12.36 6.12 -25.44
C VAL A 340 11.34 6.50 -24.35
N SER A 341 11.53 6.02 -23.11
CA SER A 341 10.62 6.35 -22.01
C SER A 341 10.59 7.87 -21.79
N THR A 342 9.46 8.52 -22.07
CA THR A 342 9.29 9.98 -22.05
C THR A 342 9.67 10.62 -20.71
N GLY A 343 9.40 9.94 -19.59
CA GLY A 343 9.88 10.37 -18.27
C GLY A 343 11.42 10.34 -18.12
N TRP A 344 12.09 9.35 -18.73
CA TRP A 344 13.55 9.30 -18.77
C TRP A 344 14.13 10.30 -19.78
N GLU A 345 13.53 10.46 -20.97
CA GLU A 345 13.90 11.53 -21.92
C GLU A 345 13.76 12.91 -21.28
N THR A 346 12.71 13.13 -20.49
CA THR A 346 12.51 14.37 -19.71
C THR A 346 13.65 14.59 -18.72
N ILE A 347 14.06 13.57 -17.97
CA ILE A 347 15.22 13.67 -17.06
C ILE A 347 16.50 13.98 -17.85
N GLN A 348 16.72 13.35 -19.01
CA GLN A 348 17.89 13.62 -19.86
C GLN A 348 17.88 15.03 -20.46
N ASP A 349 16.76 15.47 -21.03
CA ASP A 349 16.53 16.82 -21.55
C ASP A 349 16.79 17.89 -20.47
N LEU A 350 16.34 17.63 -19.24
CA LEU A 350 16.58 18.51 -18.10
C LEU A 350 18.06 18.60 -17.76
N THR A 351 18.78 17.48 -17.62
CA THR A 351 20.24 17.50 -17.36
C THR A 351 21.04 18.21 -18.47
N GLN A 352 20.66 18.01 -19.74
CA GLN A 352 21.32 18.67 -20.87
C GLN A 352 21.06 20.18 -20.89
N ARG A 353 19.83 20.62 -20.60
CA ARG A 353 19.45 22.06 -20.60
C ARG A 353 19.94 22.82 -19.37
N THR A 354 20.20 22.15 -18.25
CA THR A 354 20.85 22.78 -17.07
C THR A 354 22.38 22.85 -17.18
N ALA A 355 22.96 22.38 -18.30
CA ALA A 355 24.41 22.29 -18.51
C ALA A 355 25.14 21.44 -17.46
N GLN A 356 24.44 20.49 -16.81
CA GLN A 356 25.07 19.51 -15.94
C GLN A 356 25.62 18.35 -16.76
N GLU A 357 26.92 18.09 -16.62
CA GLU A 357 27.53 16.89 -17.21
C GLU A 357 27.04 15.64 -16.47
N ILE A 358 26.60 14.62 -17.21
CA ILE A 358 26.20 13.33 -16.64
C ILE A 358 27.48 12.56 -16.28
N THR A 359 28.03 12.83 -15.09
CA THR A 359 29.31 12.27 -14.61
C THR A 359 29.31 10.74 -14.48
N GLY A 360 28.14 10.09 -14.50
CA GLY A 360 28.01 8.64 -14.65
C GLY A 360 26.57 8.14 -14.67
N VAL A 361 26.30 7.04 -15.38
CA VAL A 361 25.01 6.34 -15.37
C VAL A 361 25.22 4.89 -14.93
N VAL A 362 24.96 4.61 -13.65
CA VAL A 362 25.05 3.25 -13.10
C VAL A 362 23.79 2.47 -13.47
N LYS A 363 23.78 1.87 -14.66
CA LYS A 363 22.71 0.95 -15.08
C LYS A 363 22.81 -0.34 -14.28
N ARG A 364 21.80 -0.62 -13.45
CA ARG A 364 21.62 -1.90 -12.77
C ARG A 364 20.39 -2.61 -13.32
N GLU A 365 20.60 -3.62 -14.16
CA GLU A 365 19.51 -4.48 -14.61
C GLU A 365 19.01 -5.32 -13.42
N ILE A 366 17.70 -5.33 -13.20
CA ILE A 366 17.04 -6.08 -12.11
C ILE A 366 16.26 -7.22 -12.74
N ASP A 367 16.94 -8.34 -12.96
CA ASP A 367 16.30 -9.56 -13.45
C ASP A 367 15.25 -10.07 -12.46
N ARG A 368 13.99 -10.10 -12.90
CA ARG A 368 12.88 -10.76 -12.17
C ARG A 368 12.92 -12.28 -12.35
N ALA A 369 14.09 -12.88 -12.13
CA ALA A 369 14.32 -14.31 -12.26
C ALA A 369 13.86 -15.13 -11.03
N LEU A 370 13.56 -14.49 -9.90
CA LEU A 370 13.13 -15.13 -8.65
C LEU A 370 11.99 -14.35 -7.98
N ALA A 371 10.76 -14.88 -8.04
CA ALA A 371 9.55 -14.36 -7.35
C ALA A 371 8.45 -15.43 -7.24
#